data_AF-Q68JN5-F1
#
_entry.id   AF-Q68JN5-F1
#
_cell.length_a   1.000
_cell.length_b   1.000
_cell.length_c   1.000
_cell.angle_alpha   90.00
_cell.angle_beta   90.00
_cell.angle_gamma   90.00
#
_symmetry.space_group_name_H-M   'P 1'
#
loop_
_entity.id
_entity.type
_entity.pdbx_description
1 polymer ?
#
loop_
_entity_poly.entity_id
_entity_poly.type
_entity_poly.pdbx_seq_one_letter_code
_entity_poly.pdbx_strand_id
1 'polypeptide(L)'
;PMYFLLGNLSCLETCYTSTVLPRMLASLLTGDKTISIGGCIIQCYFVGFFAATECYLLAAMSYDRYLAIFKPLHYATLMNGSFCLQLAAGSWISGLLASSIVTGMMLQLPFCGPNEIDHFFCEFTQIINLYRNDIYQVKLLITILSALFTLPPFALTGTSYLCIISTILRIPSTTGRQKAFSTC
;
A
#
# COMPACT_ATOMS: atom_id res chain seq x y z
N PRO A 1 2.34 -20.78 1.24
CA PRO A 1 2.44 -19.41 1.81
C PRO A 1 2.22 -18.33 0.73
N MET A 2 2.95 -18.38 -0.39
CA MET A 2 2.78 -17.42 -1.51
C MET A 2 1.33 -17.31 -2.04
N TYR A 3 0.66 -18.43 -2.36
CA TYR A 3 -0.75 -18.38 -2.84
C TYR A 3 -1.73 -17.76 -1.84
N PHE A 4 -1.47 -17.92 -0.55
CA PHE A 4 -2.30 -17.30 0.50
C PHE A 4 -2.12 -15.78 0.51
N LEU A 5 -0.87 -15.29 0.41
CA LEU A 5 -0.59 -13.85 0.30
C LEU A 5 -1.15 -13.26 -1.00
N LEU A 6 -1.04 -13.99 -2.11
CA LEU A 6 -1.60 -13.59 -3.41
C LEU A 6 -3.12 -13.50 -3.36
N GLY A 7 -3.80 -14.43 -2.67
CA GLY A 7 -5.24 -14.35 -2.45
C GLY A 7 -5.66 -13.11 -1.65
N ASN A 8 -4.89 -12.75 -0.62
CA ASN A 8 -5.10 -11.51 0.13
C ASN A 8 -4.91 -10.27 -0.76
N LEU A 9 -3.86 -10.25 -1.58
CA LEU A 9 -3.58 -9.17 -2.52
C LEU A 9 -4.70 -9.02 -3.56
N SER A 10 -5.15 -10.12 -4.17
CA SER A 10 -6.22 -10.09 -5.17
C SER A 10 -7.55 -9.60 -4.58
N CYS A 11 -7.88 -10.03 -3.37
CA CYS A 11 -9.03 -9.52 -2.62
C CYS A 11 -8.90 -8.01 -2.38
N LEU A 12 -7.72 -7.57 -1.94
CA LEU A 12 -7.42 -6.16 -1.71
C LEU A 12 -7.55 -5.32 -2.98
N GLU A 13 -6.95 -5.73 -4.11
CA GLU A 13 -7.03 -5.01 -5.39
C GLU A 13 -8.47 -4.91 -5.90
N THR A 14 -9.26 -5.97 -5.70
CA THR A 14 -10.68 -5.97 -6.04
C THR A 14 -11.42 -4.94 -5.18
N CYS A 15 -11.21 -4.95 -3.86
CA CYS A 15 -11.80 -3.96 -2.95
C CYS A 15 -11.36 -2.53 -3.29
N TYR A 16 -10.07 -2.32 -3.55
CA TYR A 16 -9.51 -1.03 -3.95
C TYR A 16 -10.20 -0.49 -5.20
N THR A 17 -10.27 -1.31 -6.24
CA THR A 17 -10.94 -0.95 -7.49
C THR A 17 -12.42 -0.68 -7.26
N SER A 18 -13.12 -1.51 -6.47
CA SER A 18 -14.53 -1.29 -6.13
C SER A 18 -14.77 -0.03 -5.30
N THR A 19 -13.80 0.51 -4.56
CA THR A 19 -13.98 1.77 -3.84
C THR A 19 -13.80 3.01 -4.73
N VAL A 20 -12.95 2.93 -5.75
CA VAL A 20 -12.64 4.06 -6.64
C VAL A 20 -13.53 4.07 -7.87
N LEU A 21 -13.73 2.91 -8.49
CA LEU A 21 -14.36 2.76 -9.80
C LEU A 21 -15.83 3.22 -9.86
N PRO A 22 -16.72 2.88 -8.92
CA PRO A 22 -18.13 3.27 -9.00
C PRO A 22 -18.30 4.79 -8.95
N ARG A 23 -17.46 5.46 -8.16
CA ARG A 23 -17.49 6.91 -8.05
C ARG A 23 -16.93 7.59 -9.28
N MET A 24 -15.82 7.07 -9.80
CA MET A 24 -15.23 7.52 -11.05
C MET A 24 -16.25 7.44 -12.21
N LEU A 25 -16.96 6.31 -12.30
CA LEU A 25 -18.01 6.10 -13.30
C LEU A 25 -19.21 7.03 -13.08
N ALA A 26 -19.69 7.19 -11.84
CA ALA A 26 -20.81 8.08 -11.54
C ALA A 26 -20.50 9.53 -11.93
N SER A 27 -19.32 10.05 -11.59
CA SER A 27 -18.95 11.42 -11.93
C SER A 27 -18.71 11.62 -13.43
N LEU A 28 -18.33 10.58 -14.20
CA LEU A 28 -18.23 10.66 -15.66
C LEU A 28 -19.60 10.65 -16.34
N LEU A 29 -20.53 9.84 -15.83
CA LEU A 29 -21.88 9.68 -16.39
C LEU A 29 -22.78 10.88 -16.09
N THR A 30 -22.67 11.45 -14.89
CA THR A 30 -23.57 12.52 -14.43
C THR A 30 -23.03 13.91 -14.77
N GLY A 31 -21.75 14.03 -15.16
CA GLY A 31 -21.06 15.31 -15.37
C GLY A 31 -20.80 16.11 -14.09
N ASP A 32 -21.46 15.74 -13.00
CA ASP A 32 -21.32 16.30 -11.66
C ASP A 32 -20.05 15.76 -10.98
N LYS A 33 -19.09 16.67 -10.77
CA LYS A 33 -17.79 16.39 -10.14
C LYS A 33 -17.78 16.74 -8.66
N THR A 34 -18.92 17.18 -8.12
CA THR A 34 -19.00 17.62 -6.74
C THR A 34 -18.96 16.42 -5.80
N ILE A 35 -18.09 16.52 -4.81
CA ILE A 35 -17.88 15.51 -3.79
C ILE A 35 -18.06 16.17 -2.43
N SER A 36 -18.94 15.60 -1.61
CA SER A 36 -19.05 16.04 -0.22
C SER A 36 -17.72 15.79 0.51
N ILE A 37 -17.33 16.70 1.39
CA ILE A 37 -16.09 16.59 2.18
C ILE A 37 -16.04 15.24 2.93
N GLY A 38 -17.16 14.81 3.52
CA GLY A 38 -17.24 13.51 4.19
C GLY A 38 -17.02 12.32 3.24
N GLY A 39 -17.59 12.37 2.04
CA GLY A 39 -17.37 11.35 1.02
C GLY A 39 -15.93 11.33 0.50
N CYS A 40 -15.27 12.48 0.42
CA CYS A 40 -13.84 12.59 0.11
C CYS A 40 -12.97 11.94 1.20
N ILE A 41 -13.21 12.28 2.47
CA ILE A 41 -12.43 11.75 3.59
C ILE A 41 -12.53 10.23 3.67
N ILE A 42 -13.74 9.68 3.50
CA ILE A 42 -13.96 8.23 3.48
C ILE A 42 -13.21 7.58 2.32
N GLN A 43 -13.25 8.17 1.12
CA GLN A 43 -12.52 7.64 -0.04
C GLN A 43 -11.00 7.67 0.17
N CYS A 44 -10.45 8.78 0.66
CA CYS A 44 -9.02 8.89 0.99
C CYS A 44 -8.59 7.86 2.04
N TYR A 45 -9.43 7.62 3.05
CA TYR A 45 -9.17 6.59 4.07
C TYR A 45 -9.07 5.19 3.47
N PHE A 46 -10.06 4.78 2.65
CA PHE A 46 -10.05 3.45 2.04
C PHE A 46 -8.90 3.28 1.04
N VAL A 47 -8.68 4.28 0.19
CA VAL A 47 -7.56 4.28 -0.78
C VAL A 47 -6.22 4.18 -0.05
N GLY A 48 -5.99 4.99 0.98
CA GLY A 48 -4.76 4.96 1.77
C GLY A 48 -4.57 3.64 2.52
N PHE A 49 -5.66 3.09 3.09
CA PHE A 49 -5.65 1.81 3.80
C PHE A 49 -5.22 0.65 2.89
N PHE A 50 -5.86 0.53 1.72
CA PHE A 50 -5.57 -0.52 0.76
C PHE A 50 -4.18 -0.35 0.16
N ALA A 51 -3.79 0.85 -0.27
CA ALA A 51 -2.47 1.11 -0.84
C ALA A 51 -1.34 0.79 0.16
N ALA A 52 -1.49 1.19 1.43
CA ALA A 52 -0.51 0.86 2.46
C ALA A 52 -0.43 -0.67 2.67
N THR A 53 -1.57 -1.34 2.81
CA THR A 53 -1.64 -2.79 3.01
C THR A 53 -1.01 -3.55 1.82
N GLU A 54 -1.24 -3.09 0.60
CA GLU A 54 -0.65 -3.62 -0.64
C GLU A 54 0.88 -3.60 -0.58
N CYS A 55 1.48 -2.46 -0.21
CA CYS A 55 2.94 -2.36 -0.08
C CYS A 55 3.51 -3.36 0.92
N TYR A 56 2.85 -3.58 2.05
CA TYR A 56 3.29 -4.56 3.05
C TYR A 56 3.11 -6.01 2.59
N LEU A 57 2.02 -6.32 1.87
CA LEU A 57 1.81 -7.64 1.28
C LEU A 57 2.85 -7.94 0.19
N LEU A 58 3.16 -6.97 -0.67
CA LEU A 58 4.22 -7.07 -1.67
C LEU A 58 5.58 -7.32 -1.01
N ALA A 59 5.90 -6.58 0.05
CA ALA A 59 7.12 -6.79 0.83
C ALA A 59 7.16 -8.21 1.43
N ALA A 60 6.07 -8.69 2.03
CA ALA A 60 5.98 -10.04 2.58
C ALA A 60 6.16 -11.14 1.51
N MET A 61 5.60 -10.95 0.31
CA MET A 61 5.80 -11.87 -0.82
C MET A 61 7.24 -11.84 -1.34
N SER A 62 7.87 -10.66 -1.40
CA SER A 62 9.28 -10.55 -1.79
C SER A 62 10.19 -11.26 -0.78
N TYR A 63 9.85 -11.18 0.51
CA TYR A 63 10.55 -11.88 1.58
C TYR A 63 10.37 -13.40 1.50
N ASP A 64 9.15 -13.88 1.19
CA ASP A 64 8.88 -15.30 0.91
C ASP A 64 9.80 -15.84 -0.18
N ARG A 65 9.89 -15.12 -1.30
CA ARG A 65 10.75 -15.48 -2.43
C ARG A 65 12.22 -15.45 -2.06
N TYR A 66 12.66 -14.46 -1.29
CA TYR A 66 14.01 -14.38 -0.78
C TYR A 66 14.38 -15.62 0.06
N LEU A 67 13.52 -16.01 1.02
CA LEU A 67 13.76 -17.18 1.87
C LEU A 67 13.76 -18.49 1.08
N ALA A 68 12.85 -18.64 0.11
CA ALA A 68 12.77 -19.81 -0.74
C ALA A 68 14.06 -20.04 -1.56
N ILE A 69 14.68 -18.95 -2.02
CA ILE A 69 15.90 -19.00 -2.85
C ILE A 69 17.17 -19.13 -2.00
N PHE A 70 17.32 -18.34 -0.93
CA PHE A 70 18.56 -18.29 -0.15
C PHE A 70 18.64 -19.35 0.97
N LYS A 71 17.51 -19.86 1.46
CA LYS A 71 17.44 -20.78 2.60
C LYS A 71 16.47 -21.94 2.35
N PRO A 72 16.59 -22.71 1.25
CA PRO A 72 15.62 -23.74 0.88
C PRO A 72 15.42 -24.82 1.97
N LEU A 73 16.49 -25.23 2.66
CA LEU A 73 16.43 -26.21 3.75
C LEU A 73 15.70 -25.71 5.01
N HIS A 74 15.70 -24.40 5.26
CA HIS A 74 15.05 -23.78 6.42
C HIS A 74 13.74 -23.08 6.04
N TYR A 75 13.37 -23.07 4.76
CA TYR A 75 12.19 -22.38 4.27
C TYR A 75 10.91 -22.90 4.93
N ALA A 76 10.76 -24.23 5.04
CA ALA A 76 9.58 -24.85 5.64
C ALA A 76 9.44 -24.55 7.15
N THR A 77 10.54 -24.32 7.86
CA THR A 77 10.52 -23.99 9.29
C THR A 77 10.35 -22.50 9.55
N LEU A 78 10.96 -21.64 8.72
CA LEU A 78 10.85 -20.18 8.80
C LEU A 78 9.51 -19.67 8.27
N MET A 79 9.05 -20.17 7.12
CA MET A 79 7.82 -19.74 6.45
C MET A 79 6.70 -20.75 6.67
N ASN A 80 6.32 -20.93 7.93
CA ASN A 80 5.17 -21.75 8.30
C ASN A 80 3.84 -20.99 8.10
N GLY A 81 2.72 -21.71 8.02
CA GLY A 81 1.38 -21.13 7.84
C GLY A 81 1.02 -20.10 8.92
N SER A 82 1.40 -20.33 10.17
CA SER A 82 1.19 -19.36 11.26
C SER A 82 1.97 -18.06 11.04
N PHE A 83 3.23 -18.14 10.59
CA PHE A 83 4.03 -16.95 10.29
C PHE A 83 3.49 -16.19 9.07
N CYS A 84 3.04 -16.91 8.04
CA CYS A 84 2.37 -16.32 6.88
C CYS A 84 1.06 -15.59 7.28
N LEU A 85 0.30 -16.15 8.22
CA LEU A 85 -0.90 -15.51 8.77
C LEU A 85 -0.55 -14.27 9.60
N GLN A 86 0.52 -14.32 10.40
CA GLN A 86 1.02 -13.15 11.14
C GLN A 86 1.49 -12.04 10.21
N LEU A 87 2.18 -12.37 9.12
CA LEU A 87 2.59 -11.39 8.11
C LEU A 87 1.38 -10.73 7.45
N ALA A 88 0.39 -11.53 7.02
CA ALA A 88 -0.84 -10.98 6.43
C ALA A 88 -1.59 -10.08 7.42
N ALA A 89 -1.81 -10.55 8.65
CA ALA A 89 -2.45 -9.76 9.69
C ALA A 89 -1.67 -8.47 10.00
N GLY A 90 -0.34 -8.56 10.06
CA GLY A 90 0.54 -7.41 10.23
C GLY A 90 0.39 -6.39 9.09
N SER A 91 0.28 -6.82 7.84
CA SER A 91 0.05 -5.94 6.68
C SER A 91 -1.29 -5.22 6.77
N TRP A 92 -2.36 -5.93 7.16
CA TRP A 92 -3.68 -5.33 7.33
C TRP A 92 -3.70 -4.33 8.50
N ILE A 93 -3.08 -4.68 9.63
CA ILE A 93 -3.01 -3.81 10.81
C ILE A 93 -2.16 -2.57 10.52
N SER A 94 -1.02 -2.71 9.83
CA SER A 94 -0.16 -1.57 9.50
C SER A 94 -0.85 -0.60 8.54
N GLY A 95 -1.55 -1.10 7.52
CA GLY A 95 -2.35 -0.26 6.64
C GLY A 95 -3.49 0.44 7.38
N LEU A 96 -4.16 -0.26 8.29
CA LEU A 96 -5.24 0.31 9.11
C LEU A 96 -4.71 1.44 9.99
N LEU A 97 -3.59 1.21 10.66
CA LEU A 97 -2.95 2.18 11.54
C LEU A 97 -2.49 3.41 10.76
N ALA A 98 -1.79 3.21 9.63
CA ALA A 98 -1.31 4.29 8.78
C ALA A 98 -2.48 5.17 8.29
N SER A 99 -3.54 4.56 7.75
CA SER A 99 -4.69 5.30 7.25
C SER A 99 -5.45 6.02 8.38
N SER A 100 -5.66 5.35 9.52
CA SER A 100 -6.37 5.94 10.67
C SER A 100 -5.62 7.14 11.26
N ILE A 101 -4.30 7.08 11.38
CA ILE A 101 -3.48 8.20 11.87
C ILE A 101 -3.59 9.37 10.89
N VAL A 102 -3.41 9.12 9.60
CA VAL A 102 -3.43 10.13 8.56
C VAL A 102 -4.81 10.80 8.46
N THR A 103 -5.89 10.03 8.47
CA THR A 103 -7.27 10.56 8.47
C THR A 103 -7.64 11.25 9.78
N GLY A 104 -7.19 10.73 10.92
CA GLY A 104 -7.39 11.37 12.23
C GLY A 104 -6.74 12.75 12.29
N MET A 105 -5.51 12.88 11.75
CA MET A 105 -4.85 14.18 11.63
C MET A 105 -5.62 15.11 10.70
N MET A 106 -6.13 14.62 9.56
CA MET A 106 -6.96 15.42 8.65
C MET A 106 -8.23 15.97 9.31
N LEU A 107 -8.89 15.19 10.16
CA LEU A 107 -10.13 15.59 10.85
C LEU A 107 -9.90 16.61 11.97
N GLN A 108 -8.69 16.66 12.55
CA GLN A 108 -8.35 17.58 13.63
C GLN A 108 -8.02 18.99 13.16
N LEU A 109 -7.75 19.19 11.87
CA LEU A 109 -7.57 20.54 11.38
C LEU A 109 -8.96 21.25 11.29
N PRO A 110 -9.07 22.56 11.62
CA PRO A 110 -10.30 23.34 11.46
C PRO A 110 -10.60 23.76 10.00
N PHE A 111 -11.48 23.05 9.31
CA PHE A 111 -11.90 23.37 7.93
C PHE A 111 -12.46 24.80 7.82
N CYS A 112 -12.02 25.58 6.83
CA CYS A 112 -12.41 27.00 6.67
C CYS A 112 -12.76 27.36 5.20
N GLY A 113 -13.47 26.47 4.49
CA GLY A 113 -13.89 26.64 3.10
C GLY A 113 -15.31 26.12 2.84
N PRO A 114 -15.91 26.44 1.67
CA PRO A 114 -17.24 25.95 1.30
C PRO A 114 -17.28 24.41 1.30
N ASN A 115 -18.41 23.82 1.68
CA ASN A 115 -18.58 22.37 1.90
C ASN A 115 -18.55 21.51 0.61
N GLU A 116 -18.05 22.06 -0.51
CA GLU A 116 -18.04 21.45 -1.83
C GLU A 116 -16.65 21.57 -2.46
N ILE A 117 -16.09 20.44 -2.90
CA ILE A 117 -14.82 20.37 -3.63
C ILE A 117 -15.16 20.08 -5.09
N ASP A 118 -14.70 20.93 -6.00
CA ASP A 118 -15.10 20.95 -7.41
C ASP A 118 -14.24 20.01 -8.30
N HIS A 119 -13.75 18.91 -7.75
CA HIS A 119 -12.82 17.98 -8.42
C HIS A 119 -13.15 16.50 -8.20
N PHE A 120 -12.99 15.77 -9.30
CA PHE A 120 -13.34 14.36 -9.52
C PHE A 120 -12.52 13.35 -8.69
N PHE A 121 -11.37 13.77 -8.19
CA PHE A 121 -10.53 13.02 -7.25
C PHE A 121 -10.25 13.91 -6.05
N CYS A 122 -10.43 13.38 -4.84
CA CYS A 122 -9.92 14.07 -3.67
C CYS A 122 -8.41 13.85 -3.57
N GLU A 123 -7.64 14.66 -4.28
CA GLU A 123 -6.19 14.70 -4.07
C GLU A 123 -5.90 15.32 -2.71
N PHE A 124 -5.09 14.63 -1.91
CA PHE A 124 -4.59 15.06 -0.61
C PHE A 124 -4.11 16.52 -0.59
N THR A 125 -3.53 16.96 -1.72
CA THR A 125 -3.04 18.31 -1.97
C THR A 125 -4.13 19.38 -2.01
N GLN A 126 -5.33 19.05 -2.50
CA GLN A 126 -6.45 20.00 -2.57
C GLN A 126 -7.11 20.23 -1.21
N ILE A 127 -7.20 19.21 -0.37
CA ILE A 127 -7.69 19.34 1.02
C ILE A 127 -6.77 20.26 1.82
N ILE A 128 -5.45 20.10 1.66
CA ILE A 128 -4.45 20.92 2.34
C ILE A 128 -4.60 22.39 1.94
N ASN A 129 -4.82 22.71 0.65
CA ASN A 129 -4.94 24.11 0.20
C ASN A 129 -6.20 24.84 0.69
N LEU A 130 -7.20 24.14 1.26
CA LEU A 130 -8.41 24.74 1.83
C LEU A 130 -8.22 25.23 3.29
N TYR A 131 -7.04 25.04 3.87
CA TYR A 131 -6.74 25.43 5.25
C TYR A 131 -6.22 26.85 5.40
N ARG A 132 -6.83 27.61 6.32
CA ARG A 132 -6.56 29.04 6.58
C ARG A 132 -5.27 29.31 7.38
N ASN A 133 -4.66 28.31 8.03
CA ASN A 133 -3.53 28.48 8.94
C ASN A 133 -2.26 27.79 8.42
N ASP A 134 -1.08 28.23 8.87
CA ASP A 134 0.23 27.77 8.42
C ASP A 134 0.38 26.23 8.51
N ILE A 135 0.13 25.55 7.38
CA ILE A 135 -0.08 24.10 7.28
C ILE A 135 1.26 23.33 7.22
N TYR A 136 2.37 24.05 7.29
CA TYR A 136 3.72 23.52 7.12
C TYR A 136 4.01 22.37 8.11
N GLN A 137 3.68 22.55 9.40
CA GLN A 137 3.94 21.56 10.44
C GLN A 137 3.15 20.26 10.21
N VAL A 138 1.87 20.37 9.82
CA VAL A 138 1.02 19.21 9.56
C VAL A 138 1.43 18.51 8.27
N LYS A 139 1.76 19.27 7.22
CA LYS A 139 2.28 18.72 5.97
C LYS A 139 3.60 17.98 6.17
N LEU A 140 4.50 18.55 6.97
CA LEU A 140 5.76 17.90 7.36
C LEU A 140 5.50 16.60 8.13
N LEU A 141 4.59 16.61 9.09
CA LEU A 141 4.22 15.42 9.87
C LEU A 141 3.62 14.31 9.00
N ILE A 142 2.69 14.64 8.11
CA ILE A 142 2.10 13.69 7.14
C ILE A 142 3.18 13.13 6.21
N THR A 143 4.12 13.98 5.77
CA THR A 143 5.23 13.55 4.91
C THR A 143 6.15 12.58 5.64
N ILE A 144 6.49 12.87 6.90
CA ILE A 144 7.30 12.00 7.76
C ILE A 144 6.59 10.67 7.99
N LEU A 145 5.30 10.68 8.32
CA LEU A 145 4.52 9.46 8.53
C LEU A 145 4.41 8.64 7.25
N SER A 146 4.13 9.27 6.11
CA SER A 146 4.09 8.60 4.81
C SER A 146 5.43 7.94 4.49
N ALA A 147 6.54 8.64 4.71
CA ALA A 147 7.88 8.08 4.56
C ALA A 147 8.13 6.91 5.53
N LEU A 148 7.73 7.05 6.80
CA LEU A 148 7.89 6.02 7.82
C LEU A 148 7.13 4.73 7.48
N PHE A 149 5.93 4.83 6.89
CA PHE A 149 5.15 3.66 6.52
C PHE A 149 5.50 3.11 5.13
N THR A 150 6.07 3.91 4.22
CA THR A 150 6.36 3.50 2.83
C THR A 150 7.80 3.05 2.62
N LEU A 151 8.78 3.70 3.27
CA LEU A 151 10.20 3.38 3.09
C LEU A 151 10.55 1.96 3.56
N PRO A 152 10.05 1.45 4.70
CA PRO A 152 10.36 0.09 5.12
C PRO A 152 9.92 -1.01 4.13
N PRO A 153 8.65 -1.08 3.67
CA PRO A 153 8.26 -2.08 2.68
C PRO A 153 8.99 -1.88 1.34
N PHE A 154 9.26 -0.64 0.93
CA PHE A 154 10.01 -0.37 -0.29
C PHE A 154 11.47 -0.85 -0.20
N ALA A 155 12.16 -0.55 0.89
CA ALA A 155 13.53 -1.00 1.14
C ALA A 155 13.60 -2.53 1.24
N LEU A 156 12.64 -3.16 1.93
CA LEU A 156 12.59 -4.61 2.07
C LEU A 156 12.34 -5.30 0.73
N THR A 157 11.43 -4.76 -0.08
CA THR A 157 11.16 -5.24 -1.44
C THR A 157 12.39 -5.08 -2.32
N GLY A 158 12.95 -3.88 -2.39
CA GLY A 158 14.12 -3.56 -3.21
C GLY A 158 15.34 -4.42 -2.86
N THR A 159 15.67 -4.54 -1.58
CA THR A 159 16.78 -5.38 -1.11
C THR A 159 16.56 -6.86 -1.43
N SER A 160 15.34 -7.38 -1.23
CA SER A 160 14.99 -8.76 -1.57
C SER A 160 15.20 -9.05 -3.05
N TYR A 161 14.69 -8.20 -3.94
CA TYR A 161 14.85 -8.36 -5.40
C TYR A 161 16.30 -8.17 -5.85
N LEU A 162 17.04 -7.20 -5.30
CA LEU A 162 18.46 -7.02 -5.61
C LEU A 162 19.28 -8.27 -5.25
N CYS A 163 19.02 -8.86 -4.08
CA CYS A 163 19.66 -10.11 -3.67
C CYS A 163 19.29 -11.28 -4.59
N ILE A 164 18.03 -11.40 -4.99
CA ILE A 164 17.56 -12.43 -5.92
C ILE A 164 18.27 -12.28 -7.27
N ILE A 165 18.25 -11.09 -7.87
CA ILE A 165 18.89 -10.80 -9.16
C ILE A 165 20.40 -11.06 -9.10
N SER A 166 21.08 -10.58 -8.05
CA SER A 166 22.50 -10.80 -7.84
C SER A 166 22.84 -12.30 -7.81
N THR A 167 22.01 -13.10 -7.15
CA THR A 167 22.21 -14.55 -7.06
C THR A 167 22.01 -15.23 -8.41
N ILE A 168 20.97 -14.86 -9.16
CA ILE A 168 20.72 -15.38 -10.51
C ILE A 168 21.90 -15.06 -11.45
N LEU A 169 22.42 -13.84 -11.38
CA LEU A 169 23.60 -13.43 -12.16
C LEU A 169 24.86 -14.22 -11.78
N ARG A 170 24.98 -14.68 -10.53
CA ARG A 170 26.13 -15.47 -10.06
C ARG A 170 26.06 -16.95 -10.44
N ILE A 171 24.91 -17.47 -10.86
CA ILE A 171 24.77 -18.86 -11.32
C ILE A 171 25.43 -19.01 -12.70
N PRO A 172 26.46 -19.87 -12.85
CA PRO A 172 27.18 -20.05 -14.11
C PRO A 172 26.43 -20.92 -15.14
N SER A 173 25.42 -21.68 -14.70
CA SER A 173 24.60 -22.55 -15.57
C SER A 173 23.37 -21.82 -16.12
N THR A 174 23.20 -21.85 -17.44
CA THR A 174 22.01 -21.33 -18.13
C THR A 174 20.72 -22.04 -17.69
N THR A 175 20.77 -23.35 -17.48
CA THR A 175 19.64 -24.15 -16.98
C THR A 175 19.26 -23.79 -15.54
N GLY A 176 20.26 -23.51 -14.69
CA GLY A 176 20.05 -23.04 -13.31
C GLY A 176 19.43 -21.63 -13.26
N ARG A 177 19.85 -20.74 -14.15
CA ARG A 177 19.24 -19.41 -14.33
C ARG A 177 17.79 -19.50 -14.79
N GLN A 178 17.51 -20.34 -15.80
CA GLN A 178 16.16 -20.49 -16.36
C GLN A 178 15.16 -21.06 -15.35
N LYS A 179 15.60 -21.99 -14.50
CA LYS A 179 14.80 -22.54 -13.40
C LYS A 179 14.54 -21.52 -12.28
N ALA A 180 15.51 -20.65 -11.98
CA ALA A 180 15.32 -19.58 -11.01
C ALA A 180 14.33 -18.52 -11.51
N PHE A 181 14.42 -18.13 -12.79
CA PHE A 181 13.46 -17.23 -13.44
C PHE A 181 12.04 -17.82 -13.53
N SER A 182 11.88 -19.13 -13.69
CA SER A 182 10.54 -19.75 -13.70
C SER A 182 9.89 -19.86 -12.32
N THR A 183 10.67 -19.65 -11.25
CA THR A 183 10.19 -19.72 -9.86
C THR A 183 9.89 -18.32 -9.29
N CYS A 184 10.43 -17.27 -9.93
CA CYS A 184 10.20 -15.87 -9.60
C CYS A 184 8.92 -15.38 -10.27
#